data_AF-A0A4Z0BQ87-F1
#
_entry.id   AF-A0A4Z0BQ87-F1
#
_cell.length_a   1.000
_cell.length_b   1.000
_cell.length_c   1.000
_cell.angle_alpha   90.00
_cell.angle_beta   90.00
_cell.angle_gamma   90.00
#
_symmetry.space_group_name_H-M   'P 1'
#
loop_
_entity.id
_entity.type
_entity.pdbx_description
1 polymer ?
#
loop_
_entity_poly.entity_id
_entity_poly.type
_entity_poly.pdbx_seq_one_letter_code
_entity_poly.pdbx_strand_id
1 'polypeptide(L)'
;MTNIKLSLRLVLIAAVSMLYSGCASVPAQNTVATVQVYKVFAHRDKYGLSLRPSELAGLRAAGVDDNEVAAGRVVGVHCAVMADGWWDSLAVLPPGLQAGEGTTLRVRVVDPGDNQRLGVSTVVDVPAQLPSRELAYRYVPNWRELGRRNNFERIELPPQLRDKYLIVQGSYLLKCNP
;
A
#
# COMPACT_ATOMS: atom_id res chain seq x y z
N MET A 1 -20.54 -28.30 -37.51
CA MET A 1 -19.61 -28.63 -36.41
C MET A 1 -18.75 -27.40 -36.10
N THR A 2 -19.27 -26.42 -35.34
CA THR A 2 -18.60 -25.11 -35.19
C THR A 2 -18.93 -24.36 -33.89
N ASN A 3 -19.47 -25.01 -32.86
CA ASN A 3 -19.85 -24.31 -31.61
C ASN A 3 -19.07 -24.72 -30.36
N ILE A 4 -18.33 -25.84 -30.37
CA ILE A 4 -17.63 -26.32 -29.17
C ILE A 4 -16.30 -25.57 -28.93
N LYS A 5 -15.61 -25.14 -29.99
CA LYS A 5 -14.32 -24.43 -29.88
C LYS A 5 -14.45 -22.99 -29.37
N LEU A 6 -15.62 -22.37 -29.54
CA LEU A 6 -15.87 -20.99 -29.09
C LEU A 6 -16.09 -20.94 -27.58
N SER A 7 -16.84 -21.90 -27.04
CA SER A 7 -17.10 -22.04 -25.60
C SER A 7 -15.84 -22.34 -24.80
N LEU A 8 -14.94 -23.19 -25.32
CA LEU A 8 -13.69 -23.52 -24.64
C LEU A 8 -12.73 -22.32 -24.55
N ARG A 9 -12.67 -21.48 -25.60
CA ARG A 9 -11.87 -20.24 -25.58
C ARG A 9 -12.43 -19.20 -24.60
N LEU A 10 -13.75 -19.06 -24.52
CA LEU A 10 -14.41 -18.16 -23.56
C LEU A 10 -14.20 -18.62 -22.11
N VAL A 11 -14.26 -19.92 -21.83
CA VAL A 11 -13.97 -20.48 -20.50
C VAL A 11 -12.49 -20.32 -20.14
N LEU A 12 -11.57 -20.51 -21.10
CA LEU A 12 -10.15 -20.29 -20.84
C LEU A 12 -9.83 -18.81 -20.60
N ILE A 13 -10.45 -17.90 -21.37
CA ILE A 13 -10.30 -16.45 -21.15
C ILE A 13 -10.86 -16.08 -19.78
N ALA A 14 -12.05 -16.56 -19.39
CA ALA A 14 -12.61 -16.30 -18.07
C ALA A 14 -11.74 -16.87 -16.93
N ALA A 15 -11.20 -18.08 -17.09
CA ALA A 15 -10.30 -18.68 -16.11
C ALA A 15 -8.94 -17.96 -16.01
N VAL A 16 -8.41 -17.48 -17.14
CA VAL A 16 -7.20 -16.64 -17.16
C VAL A 16 -7.48 -15.26 -16.57
N SER A 17 -8.64 -14.65 -16.83
CA SER A 17 -9.08 -13.40 -16.20
C SER A 17 -9.23 -13.54 -14.69
N MET A 18 -9.69 -14.70 -14.19
CA MET A 18 -9.75 -15.01 -12.75
C MET A 18 -8.37 -15.26 -12.12
N LEU A 19 -7.37 -15.66 -12.92
CA LEU A 19 -5.97 -15.78 -12.48
C LEU A 19 -5.25 -14.42 -12.51
N TYR A 20 -5.72 -13.47 -13.32
CA TYR A 20 -5.26 -12.07 -13.32
C TYR A 20 -6.03 -11.17 -12.36
N SER A 21 -7.19 -11.59 -11.82
CA SER A 21 -7.92 -10.85 -10.77
C SER A 21 -7.29 -10.95 -9.38
N GLY A 22 -6.13 -11.61 -9.25
CA GLY A 22 -5.32 -11.67 -8.03
C GLY A 22 -4.34 -10.50 -7.85
N CYS A 23 -4.26 -9.60 -8.82
CA CYS A 23 -3.59 -8.32 -8.71
C CYS A 23 -4.63 -7.23 -8.99
N ALA A 24 -4.56 -6.09 -8.30
CA ALA A 24 -5.02 -4.82 -8.84
C ALA A 24 -6.47 -4.34 -8.77
N SER A 25 -7.10 -4.30 -7.61
CA SER A 25 -8.25 -3.40 -7.48
C SER A 25 -8.06 -2.44 -6.32
N VAL A 26 -8.46 -1.19 -6.57
CA VAL A 26 -8.63 -0.17 -5.54
C VAL A 26 -9.52 -0.76 -4.44
N PRO A 27 -9.09 -0.72 -3.17
CA PRO A 27 -9.91 -1.19 -2.06
C PRO A 27 -11.31 -0.57 -2.09
N ALA A 28 -12.35 -1.40 -1.99
CA ALA A 28 -13.73 -0.91 -2.04
C ALA A 28 -14.05 -0.04 -0.80
N GLN A 29 -14.98 0.89 -0.96
CA GLN A 29 -15.45 1.72 0.15
C GLN A 29 -15.93 0.87 1.33
N ASN A 30 -15.66 1.32 2.56
CA ASN A 30 -15.96 0.66 3.83
C ASN A 30 -15.21 -0.66 4.11
N THR A 31 -14.28 -1.07 3.25
CA THR A 31 -13.37 -2.19 3.53
C THR A 31 -12.18 -1.75 4.37
N VAL A 32 -11.44 -2.72 4.92
CA VAL A 32 -10.21 -2.48 5.67
C VAL A 32 -9.03 -2.92 4.83
N ALA A 33 -8.06 -2.02 4.63
CA ALA A 33 -6.82 -2.27 3.92
C ALA A 33 -5.63 -2.16 4.87
N THR A 34 -4.58 -2.96 4.62
CA THR A 34 -3.29 -2.78 5.28
C THR A 34 -2.40 -1.94 4.36
N VAL A 35 -1.87 -0.84 4.90
CA VAL A 35 -1.13 0.16 4.13
C VAL A 35 0.14 0.57 4.87
N GLN A 36 1.06 1.18 4.15
CA GLN A 36 2.25 1.79 4.70
C GLN A 36 2.19 3.30 4.54
N VAL A 37 2.68 4.03 5.53
CA VAL A 37 2.85 5.49 5.43
C VAL A 37 4.04 5.79 4.54
N TYR A 38 3.83 6.47 3.40
CA TYR A 38 4.92 7.00 2.59
C TYR A 38 5.25 8.45 2.92
N LYS A 39 4.34 9.17 3.58
CA LYS A 39 4.52 10.58 3.89
C LYS A 39 3.65 11.05 5.07
N VAL A 40 4.16 11.99 5.85
CA VAL A 40 3.37 12.79 6.81
C VAL A 40 3.16 14.19 6.21
N PHE A 41 1.90 14.64 6.12
CA PHE A 41 1.57 15.99 5.67
C PHE A 41 1.42 16.92 6.87
N ALA A 42 2.21 18.00 6.89
CA ALA A 42 2.12 19.05 7.90
C ALA A 42 2.17 20.44 7.23
N HIS A 43 1.87 21.50 7.98
CA HIS A 43 1.77 22.86 7.43
C HIS A 43 3.08 23.39 6.81
N ARG A 44 4.21 22.71 7.05
CA ARG A 44 5.53 23.01 6.49
C ARG A 44 6.12 21.78 5.83
N ASP A 45 5.46 21.27 4.80
CA ASP A 45 6.01 20.16 4.04
C ASP A 45 7.34 20.56 3.39
N LYS A 46 8.39 19.86 3.81
CA LYS A 46 9.71 19.93 3.20
C LYS A 46 9.57 19.41 1.75
N TYR A 47 10.16 20.10 0.78
CA TYR A 47 10.20 19.72 -0.65
C TYR A 47 8.95 20.00 -1.51
N GLY A 48 8.02 20.87 -1.08
CA GLY A 48 6.99 21.44 -1.97
C GLY A 48 5.86 20.49 -2.39
N LEU A 49 5.83 19.27 -1.87
CA LEU A 49 4.78 18.28 -2.11
C LEU A 49 3.55 18.55 -1.23
N SER A 50 2.85 19.66 -1.44
CA SER A 50 1.66 19.99 -0.63
C SER A 50 0.42 19.22 -1.10
N LEU A 51 -0.56 19.08 -0.20
CA LEU A 51 -1.89 18.59 -0.57
C LEU A 51 -2.50 19.49 -1.65
N ARG A 52 -3.06 18.88 -2.70
CA ARG A 52 -3.76 19.56 -3.77
C ARG A 52 -5.09 20.15 -3.26
N PRO A 53 -5.64 21.18 -3.92
CA PRO A 53 -6.95 21.73 -3.54
C PRO A 53 -8.07 20.68 -3.49
N SER A 54 -8.06 19.70 -4.40
CA SER A 54 -9.04 18.59 -4.42
C SER A 54 -8.90 17.64 -3.21
N GLU A 55 -7.66 17.41 -2.75
CA GLU A 55 -7.37 16.58 -1.58
C GLU A 55 -7.80 17.28 -0.29
N LEU A 56 -7.51 18.58 -0.17
CA LEU A 56 -8.00 19.42 0.92
C LEU A 56 -9.53 19.46 0.96
N ALA A 57 -10.20 19.56 -0.20
CA ALA A 57 -11.64 19.50 -0.27
C ALA A 57 -12.20 18.14 0.19
N GLY A 58 -11.57 17.03 -0.21
CA GLY A 58 -11.93 15.68 0.23
C GLY A 58 -11.77 15.49 1.75
N LEU A 59 -10.67 15.98 2.33
CA LEU A 59 -10.43 15.97 3.77
C LEU A 59 -11.51 16.76 4.53
N ARG A 60 -11.84 17.97 4.07
CA ARG A 60 -12.90 18.79 4.68
C ARG A 60 -14.27 18.12 4.59
N ALA A 61 -14.58 17.47 3.46
CA ALA A 61 -15.81 16.70 3.30
C ALA A 61 -15.87 15.49 4.24
N ALA A 62 -14.71 14.93 4.61
CA ALA A 62 -14.57 13.90 5.63
C ALA A 62 -14.52 14.44 7.07
N GLY A 63 -14.73 15.75 7.27
CA GLY A 63 -14.75 16.39 8.59
C GLY A 63 -13.38 16.73 9.17
N VAL A 64 -12.32 16.68 8.36
CA VAL A 64 -10.95 17.02 8.77
C VAL A 64 -10.68 18.49 8.52
N ASP A 65 -10.30 19.21 9.57
CA ASP A 65 -9.99 20.64 9.47
C ASP A 65 -8.50 20.92 9.17
N ASP A 66 -8.18 22.18 8.83
CA ASP A 66 -6.82 22.60 8.50
C ASP A 66 -5.87 22.50 9.73
N ASN A 67 -6.40 22.53 10.96
CA ASN A 67 -5.59 22.38 12.19
C ASN A 67 -5.13 20.93 12.37
N GLU A 68 -5.98 19.95 12.04
CA GLU A 68 -5.61 18.54 12.04
C GLU A 68 -4.52 18.25 11.02
N VAL A 69 -4.59 18.85 9.83
CA VAL A 69 -3.50 18.79 8.84
C VAL A 69 -2.23 19.44 9.41
N ALA A 70 -2.34 20.63 9.99
CA ALA A 70 -1.19 21.34 10.55
C ALA A 70 -0.52 20.58 11.71
N ALA A 71 -1.29 19.80 12.46
CA ALA A 71 -0.83 18.93 13.54
C ALA A 71 -0.15 17.63 13.05
N GLY A 72 -0.02 17.42 11.73
CA GLY A 72 0.60 16.22 11.17
C GLY A 72 -0.29 14.98 11.25
N ARG A 73 -1.61 15.14 11.41
CA ARG A 73 -2.54 14.00 11.53
C ARG A 73 -2.96 13.40 10.20
N VAL A 74 -2.64 14.06 9.08
CA VAL A 74 -2.89 13.52 7.74
C VAL A 74 -1.61 12.91 7.22
N VAL A 75 -1.67 11.64 6.84
CA VAL A 75 -0.55 10.90 6.26
C VAL A 75 -0.92 10.38 4.89
N GLY A 76 0.03 10.40 3.97
CA GLY A 76 -0.06 9.67 2.72
C GLY A 76 0.24 8.21 2.96
N VAL A 77 -0.68 7.34 2.53
CA VAL A 77 -0.55 5.89 2.65
C VAL A 77 -0.66 5.21 1.31
N HIS A 78 0.01 4.08 1.17
CA HIS A 78 0.01 3.27 -0.04
C HIS A 78 -0.08 1.78 0.29
N CYS A 79 -0.64 1.02 -0.64
CA CYS A 79 -0.37 -0.40 -0.79
C CYS A 79 -0.08 -0.70 -2.26
N ALA A 80 0.66 -1.78 -2.53
CA ALA A 80 1.00 -2.21 -3.87
C ALA A 80 0.84 -3.73 -4.01
N VAL A 81 -0.13 -4.15 -4.83
CA VAL A 81 0.18 -4.54 -6.20
C VAL A 81 -1.11 -4.36 -7.00
N MET A 82 -1.13 -3.30 -7.82
CA MET A 82 -2.07 -3.17 -8.93
C MET A 82 -1.36 -3.30 -10.28
N ALA A 83 -2.10 -3.54 -11.36
CA ALA A 83 -1.61 -3.75 -12.71
C ALA A 83 -1.21 -2.42 -13.35
N ASP A 84 -1.79 -1.34 -12.84
CA ASP A 84 -1.63 0.05 -13.23
C ASP A 84 -0.86 0.89 -12.20
N GLY A 85 -0.48 0.32 -11.05
CA GLY A 85 0.38 1.01 -10.08
C GLY A 85 0.11 0.64 -8.62
N TRP A 86 0.19 1.66 -7.78
CA TRP A 86 0.04 1.60 -6.33
C TRP A 86 -1.30 2.25 -6.02
N TRP A 87 -2.04 1.72 -5.05
CA TRP A 87 -3.19 2.46 -4.54
C TRP A 87 -2.71 3.39 -3.44
N ASP A 88 -2.92 4.67 -3.65
CA ASP A 88 -2.55 5.73 -2.71
C ASP A 88 -3.81 6.39 -2.14
N SER A 89 -3.77 6.72 -0.85
CA SER A 89 -4.86 7.36 -0.12
C SER A 89 -4.30 8.30 0.94
N LEU A 90 -5.15 9.20 1.44
CA LEU A 90 -4.87 9.96 2.65
C LEU A 90 -5.48 9.21 3.84
N ALA A 91 -4.70 8.97 4.89
CA ALA A 91 -5.21 8.44 6.14
C ALA A 91 -5.17 9.50 7.24
N VAL A 92 -6.27 9.58 7.99
CA VAL A 92 -6.42 10.47 9.14
C VAL A 92 -6.09 9.69 10.41
N LEU A 93 -5.03 10.10 11.10
CA LEU A 93 -4.62 9.51 12.37
C LEU A 93 -5.61 9.92 13.48
N PRO A 94 -6.04 9.01 14.36
CA PRO A 94 -6.81 9.36 15.55
C PRO A 94 -5.99 10.26 16.50
N PRO A 95 -6.65 11.03 17.37
CA PRO A 95 -5.96 11.86 18.35
C PRO A 95 -4.94 11.06 19.18
N GLY A 96 -3.74 11.62 19.35
CA GLY A 96 -2.66 11.00 20.13
C GLY A 96 -1.84 9.94 19.37
N LEU A 97 -2.29 9.46 18.21
CA LEU A 97 -1.47 8.59 17.37
C LEU A 97 -0.51 9.42 16.51
N GLN A 98 0.75 9.00 16.47
CA GLN A 98 1.79 9.52 15.59
C GLN A 98 2.30 8.37 14.73
N ALA A 99 2.46 8.58 13.43
CA ALA A 99 2.99 7.61 12.50
C ALA A 99 4.06 8.28 11.63
N GLY A 100 5.22 7.63 11.49
CA GLY A 100 6.28 8.06 10.59
C GLY A 100 6.24 7.31 9.27
N GLU A 101 7.04 7.76 8.30
CA GLU A 101 7.29 7.01 7.06
C GLU A 101 7.74 5.58 7.36
N GLY A 102 7.22 4.62 6.60
CA GLY A 102 7.44 3.19 6.79
C GLY A 102 6.50 2.52 7.80
N THR A 103 5.73 3.29 8.59
CA THR A 103 4.76 2.72 9.56
C THR A 103 3.66 1.97 8.83
N THR A 104 3.41 0.72 9.22
CA THR A 104 2.26 -0.07 8.75
C THR A 104 1.02 0.27 9.56
N LEU A 105 -0.10 0.51 8.88
CA LEU A 105 -1.40 0.84 9.44
C LEU A 105 -2.47 -0.08 8.86
N ARG A 106 -3.57 -0.31 9.60
CA ARG A 106 -4.83 -0.76 9.00
C ARG A 106 -5.80 0.39 8.93
N VAL A 107 -6.36 0.62 7.76
CA VAL A 107 -7.23 1.76 7.48
C VAL A 107 -8.58 1.29 6.95
N ARG A 108 -9.65 1.96 7.37
CA ARG A 108 -10.97 1.83 6.78
C ARG A 108 -11.10 2.87 5.67
N VAL A 109 -11.41 2.38 4.47
CA VAL A 109 -11.58 3.22 3.27
C VAL A 109 -12.88 3.99 3.39
N VAL A 110 -12.81 5.31 3.54
CA VAL A 110 -14.00 6.18 3.56
C VAL A 110 -14.37 6.59 2.14
N ASP A 111 -13.36 6.90 1.34
CA ASP A 111 -13.44 7.23 -0.07
C ASP A 111 -12.25 6.58 -0.80
N PRO A 112 -12.48 5.70 -1.78
CA PRO A 112 -11.41 5.02 -2.49
C PRO A 112 -10.53 5.94 -3.34
N GLY A 113 -11.03 7.13 -3.72
CA GLY A 113 -10.35 8.01 -4.68
C GLY A 113 -10.47 7.52 -6.13
N ASP A 114 -9.68 8.13 -7.02
CA ASP A 114 -9.60 7.80 -8.44
C ASP A 114 -8.27 8.28 -9.05
N ASN A 115 -8.09 8.12 -10.36
CA ASN A 115 -6.86 8.49 -11.06
C ASN A 115 -6.53 10.00 -11.02
N GLN A 116 -7.48 10.84 -10.62
CA GLN A 116 -7.31 12.29 -10.54
C GLN A 116 -7.11 12.79 -9.10
N ARG A 117 -7.51 12.02 -8.08
CA ARG A 117 -7.48 12.46 -6.67
C ARG A 117 -7.23 11.30 -5.71
N LEU A 118 -6.49 11.58 -4.63
CA LEU A 118 -6.35 10.63 -3.53
C LEU A 118 -7.70 10.44 -2.81
N GLY A 119 -7.94 9.20 -2.38
CA GLY A 119 -9.04 8.88 -1.49
C GLY A 119 -8.79 9.35 -0.06
N VAL A 120 -9.76 9.10 0.83
CA VAL A 120 -9.66 9.37 2.27
C VAL A 120 -9.97 8.10 3.05
N SER A 121 -9.18 7.85 4.09
CA SER A 121 -9.30 6.69 4.96
C SER A 121 -9.11 7.08 6.43
N THR A 122 -9.59 6.24 7.34
CA THR A 122 -9.41 6.41 8.79
C THR A 122 -8.64 5.23 9.37
N VAL A 123 -7.73 5.48 10.29
CA VAL A 123 -6.95 4.39 10.91
C VAL A 123 -7.85 3.59 11.87
N VAL A 124 -7.78 2.26 11.75
CA VAL A 124 -8.49 1.29 12.58
C VAL A 124 -7.58 0.69 13.64
N ASP A 125 -6.36 0.29 13.24
CA ASP A 125 -5.35 -0.23 14.16
C ASP A 125 -3.92 0.02 13.63
N VAL A 126 -2.95 -0.20 14.52
CA VAL A 126 -1.51 -0.20 14.19
C VAL A 126 -1.00 -1.62 14.43
N PRO A 127 -0.84 -2.45 13.38
CA PRO A 127 -0.35 -3.81 13.56
C PRO A 127 1.12 -3.83 13.99
N ALA A 128 1.61 -5.01 14.39
CA ALA A 128 3.02 -5.21 14.71
C ALA A 128 3.90 -4.80 13.51
N GLN A 129 4.88 -3.94 13.77
CA GLN A 129 5.78 -3.41 12.74
C GLN A 129 6.85 -4.45 12.38
N LEU A 130 7.31 -4.41 11.12
CA LEU A 130 8.44 -5.22 10.71
C LEU A 130 9.76 -4.68 11.29
N PRO A 131 10.72 -5.55 11.67
CA PRO A 131 11.94 -5.14 12.37
C PRO A 131 12.94 -4.31 11.56
N SER A 132 12.74 -4.03 10.28
CA SER A 132 13.61 -3.11 9.55
C SER A 132 12.93 -2.50 8.34
N ARG A 133 13.43 -1.30 7.98
CA ARG A 133 13.28 -0.61 6.69
C ARG A 133 13.10 -1.61 5.55
N GLU A 134 12.19 -1.29 4.66
CA GLU A 134 11.60 -2.03 3.52
C GLU A 134 12.47 -3.01 2.72
N LEU A 135 13.77 -3.16 2.94
CA LEU A 135 14.64 -4.05 2.17
C LEU A 135 14.29 -5.52 2.38
N ALA A 136 14.10 -6.23 1.26
CA ALA A 136 13.89 -7.67 1.25
C ALA A 136 15.19 -8.49 1.31
N TYR A 137 16.33 -7.82 1.16
CA TYR A 137 17.64 -8.44 1.11
C TYR A 137 18.64 -7.68 1.98
N ARG A 138 19.56 -8.42 2.60
CA ARG A 138 20.77 -7.86 3.22
C ARG A 138 21.99 -8.17 2.37
N TYR A 139 22.91 -7.21 2.30
CA TYR A 139 24.20 -7.40 1.66
C TYR A 139 25.11 -8.28 2.54
N VAL A 140 25.78 -9.25 1.92
CA VAL A 140 26.72 -10.18 2.56
C VAL A 140 28.10 -9.99 1.92
N PRO A 141 29.02 -9.22 2.55
CA PRO A 141 30.31 -8.87 1.95
C PRO A 141 31.22 -10.08 1.68
N ASN A 142 31.26 -11.05 2.59
CA ASN A 142 32.12 -12.23 2.54
C ASN A 142 31.43 -13.48 1.92
N TRP A 143 30.45 -13.28 1.07
CA TRP A 143 29.62 -14.36 0.51
C TRP A 143 30.40 -15.49 -0.19
N ARG A 144 31.54 -15.16 -0.83
CA ARG A 144 32.40 -16.15 -1.50
C ARG A 144 33.04 -17.11 -0.50
N GLU A 145 33.49 -16.60 0.66
CA GLU A 145 34.05 -17.40 1.75
C GLU A 145 32.99 -18.31 2.37
N LEU A 146 31.73 -17.86 2.37
CA LEU A 146 30.57 -18.64 2.80
C LEU A 146 30.06 -19.63 1.74
N GLY A 147 30.75 -19.79 0.61
CA GLY A 147 30.37 -20.70 -0.47
C GLY A 147 29.05 -20.35 -1.16
N ARG A 148 28.58 -19.10 -1.06
CA ARG A 148 27.33 -18.65 -1.66
C ARG A 148 27.52 -18.31 -3.14
N ARG A 149 26.42 -18.23 -3.89
CA ARG A 149 26.43 -17.84 -5.33
C ARG A 149 26.34 -16.33 -5.55
N ASN A 150 25.82 -15.59 -4.58
CA ASN A 150 25.64 -14.14 -4.63
C ASN A 150 25.87 -13.50 -3.26
N ASN A 151 25.98 -12.18 -3.26
CA ASN A 151 26.25 -11.33 -2.09
C ASN A 151 24.97 -10.76 -1.46
N PHE A 152 23.80 -11.32 -1.75
CA PHE A 152 22.53 -10.88 -1.19
C PHE A 152 21.83 -12.06 -0.55
N GLU A 153 21.43 -11.89 0.71
CA GLU A 153 20.60 -12.86 1.41
C GLU A 153 19.21 -12.29 1.64
N ARG A 154 18.18 -13.08 1.33
CA ARG A 154 16.80 -12.71 1.62
C ARG A 154 16.59 -12.62 3.13
N ILE A 155 16.00 -11.51 3.57
CA ILE A 155 15.52 -11.35 4.94
C ILE A 155 14.15 -12.02 5.01
N GLU A 156 14.02 -13.13 5.74
CA GLU A 156 12.76 -13.86 5.84
C GLU A 156 11.74 -13.09 6.69
N LEU A 157 10.52 -12.98 6.16
CA LEU A 157 9.40 -12.44 6.95
C LEU A 157 8.88 -13.50 7.93
N PRO A 158 8.37 -13.07 9.10
CA PRO A 158 7.58 -13.93 9.96
C PRO A 158 6.47 -14.63 9.15
N PRO A 159 6.18 -15.93 9.39
CA PRO A 159 5.22 -16.69 8.58
C PRO A 159 3.87 -15.99 8.35
N GLN A 160 3.36 -15.31 9.36
CA GLN A 160 2.09 -14.58 9.36
C GLN A 160 2.06 -13.28 8.52
N LEU A 161 3.19 -12.89 7.93
CA LEU A 161 3.32 -11.72 7.06
C LEU A 161 3.69 -12.10 5.62
N ARG A 162 4.03 -13.36 5.33
CA ARG A 162 4.53 -13.77 4.01
C ARG A 162 3.48 -13.65 2.90
N ASP A 163 2.22 -13.83 3.25
CA ASP A 163 1.08 -13.68 2.36
C ASP A 163 0.67 -12.20 2.16
N LYS A 164 1.05 -11.31 3.07
CA LYS A 164 0.70 -9.88 3.04
C LYS A 164 1.68 -9.01 2.26
N TYR A 165 2.89 -9.49 2.02
CA TYR A 165 3.94 -8.72 1.34
C TYR A 165 4.42 -9.40 0.05
N LEU A 166 4.92 -8.59 -0.88
CA LEU A 166 5.63 -9.01 -2.10
C LEU A 166 7.01 -8.38 -2.15
N ILE A 167 7.93 -8.99 -2.89
CA ILE A 167 9.23 -8.39 -3.17
C ILE A 167 9.15 -7.68 -4.52
N VAL A 168 9.36 -6.36 -4.52
CA VAL A 168 9.41 -5.53 -5.73
C VAL A 168 10.69 -4.72 -5.70
N GLN A 169 11.53 -4.87 -6.73
CA GLN A 169 12.81 -4.14 -6.87
C GLN A 169 13.75 -4.21 -5.65
N GLY A 170 13.69 -5.31 -4.87
CA GLY A 170 14.54 -5.49 -3.70
C GLY A 170 13.93 -5.04 -2.37
N SER A 171 12.70 -4.52 -2.39
CA SER A 171 11.95 -4.10 -1.20
C SER A 171 10.70 -4.95 -0.98
N TYR A 172 10.32 -5.14 0.28
CA TYR A 172 9.03 -5.67 0.71
C TYR A 172 7.95 -4.59 0.62
N LEU A 173 6.92 -4.84 -0.18
CA LEU A 173 5.74 -3.99 -0.31
C LEU A 173 4.48 -4.73 0.16
N LEU A 174 3.56 -4.01 0.80
CA LEU A 174 2.26 -4.53 1.22
C LEU A 174 1.34 -4.78 0.02
N LYS A 175 0.77 -5.97 -0.09
CA LYS A 175 -0.29 -6.27 -1.06
C LYS A 175 -1.57 -5.51 -0.70
N CYS A 176 -2.33 -5.12 -1.73
CA CYS A 176 -3.65 -4.48 -1.55
C CYS A 176 -4.81 -5.45 -1.27
N ASN A 177 -4.54 -6.71 -0.93
CA ASN A 177 -5.59 -7.70 -0.68
C ASN A 177 -5.92 -7.76 0.82
N PRO A 178 -7.21 -7.75 1.23
CA PRO A 178 -7.61 -8.00 2.62
C PRO A 178 -7.18 -9.38 3.14
#